data_AF-A0AA38JAY6-F1
#
_entry.id   AF-A0AA38JAY6-F1
#
_cell.length_a   1.000
_cell.length_b   1.000
_cell.length_c   1.000
_cell.angle_alpha   90.00
_cell.angle_beta   90.00
_cell.angle_gamma   90.00
#
_symmetry.space_group_name_H-M   'P 1'
#
loop_
_entity.id
_entity.type
_entity.pdbx_description
1 polymer ?
#
loop_
_entity_poly.entity_id
_entity_poly.type
_entity_poly.pdbx_seq_one_letter_code
_entity_poly.pdbx_strand_id
1 'polypeptide(L)'
;MDELNLKKSRTSKRCAFLPNLDNHLRRLTSYNTITCFLLLIVNAHDADIIIRSSDNVDFYVHKKNLEFSTGGFPPANLTSSNSNEVVALSESAATLEIMFQFVYPKRYPALHKLNFEALMLLAEAAEKYEVFALINSCEFCLRNFLNQHPLTILDFAARHDYRSIVEELAMILVDTPMTDLTDLPSTIFKPWVRWTTESYVSFSNPIKFYLERLSGETDG
;
A
#
# COMPACT_ATOMS: atom_id res chain seq x y z
N MET A 1 29.15 1.08 42.89
CA MET A 1 28.34 1.17 44.12
C MET A 1 27.93 2.61 44.31
N ASP A 2 26.71 3.09 44.15
CA ASP A 2 25.45 2.60 43.60
C ASP A 2 24.53 3.82 43.42
N GLU A 3 23.70 3.76 42.37
CA GLU A 3 22.28 4.16 42.23
C GLU A 3 21.72 5.45 42.87
N LEU A 4 21.21 6.37 42.04
CA LEU A 4 19.78 6.59 41.69
C LEU A 4 18.95 7.38 42.73
N ASN A 5 18.46 8.56 42.33
CA ASN A 5 17.01 8.77 42.12
C ASN A 5 16.68 10.25 41.84
N LEU A 6 16.21 10.53 40.62
CA LEU A 6 15.32 11.68 40.40
C LEU A 6 14.27 11.35 39.33
N LYS A 7 13.32 10.49 39.69
CA LYS A 7 12.05 10.36 38.97
C LYS A 7 11.17 11.57 39.29
N LYS A 8 11.11 12.56 38.39
CA LYS A 8 10.02 13.54 38.39
C LYS A 8 8.81 12.95 37.68
N SER A 9 7.90 12.43 38.49
CA SER A 9 6.51 12.16 38.16
C SER A 9 5.84 13.45 37.69
N ARG A 10 5.35 13.47 36.44
CA ARG A 10 4.32 14.41 36.00
C ARG A 10 3.05 13.61 35.77
N THR A 11 2.11 13.87 36.67
CA THR A 11 0.79 13.27 36.76
C THR A 11 -0.01 13.50 35.49
N SER A 12 -0.52 12.39 34.94
CA SER A 12 -1.52 12.37 33.87
C SER A 12 -2.79 13.04 34.36
N LYS A 13 -3.05 14.26 33.88
CA LYS A 13 -4.36 14.89 34.01
C LYS A 13 -5.28 14.22 33.00
N ARG A 14 -6.15 13.33 33.50
CA ARG A 14 -7.38 12.90 32.81
C ARG A 14 -8.14 14.16 32.39
N CYS A 15 -8.15 14.45 31.09
CA CYS A 15 -9.07 15.45 30.54
C CYS A 15 -10.49 14.84 30.53
N ALA A 16 -11.40 15.64 31.06
CA ALA A 16 -12.79 15.31 31.29
C ALA A 16 -13.58 15.15 29.98
N PHE A 17 -14.64 14.35 30.10
CA PHE A 17 -15.74 14.13 29.16
C PHE A 17 -16.10 15.35 28.30
N LEU A 18 -16.11 15.17 26.97
CA LEU A 18 -16.74 16.08 26.00
C LEU A 18 -18.10 15.48 25.59
N PRO A 19 -19.24 16.14 25.87
CA PRO A 19 -20.58 15.58 25.70
C PRO A 19 -21.10 15.56 24.25
N ASN A 20 -20.25 15.79 23.25
CA ASN A 20 -20.66 15.88 21.83
C ASN A 20 -19.97 14.84 20.92
N LEU A 21 -19.05 14.04 21.46
CA LEU A 21 -18.45 12.90 20.74
C LEU A 21 -19.42 11.70 20.69
N ASP A 22 -20.38 11.65 21.60
CA ASP A 22 -21.27 10.51 21.81
C ASP A 22 -22.24 10.24 20.65
N ASN A 23 -22.68 11.26 19.91
CA ASN A 23 -23.64 11.04 18.82
C ASN A 23 -22.99 10.40 17.57
N HIS A 24 -21.68 10.60 17.37
CA HIS A 24 -20.94 9.95 16.28
C HIS A 24 -20.50 8.54 16.69
N LEU A 25 -20.03 8.38 17.94
CA LEU A 25 -19.68 7.07 18.50
C LEU A 25 -20.86 6.10 18.57
N ARG A 26 -22.09 6.59 18.79
CA ARG A 26 -23.33 5.77 18.80
C ARG A 26 -23.70 5.18 17.44
N ARG A 27 -23.21 5.72 16.32
CA ARG A 27 -23.43 5.15 14.98
C ARG A 27 -22.36 4.12 14.59
N LEU A 28 -21.23 4.10 15.30
CA LEU A 28 -20.09 3.22 15.04
C LEU A 28 -20.10 1.93 15.88
N THR A 29 -21.07 1.75 16.78
CA THR A 29 -21.18 0.59 17.68
C THR A 29 -21.53 -0.74 17.00
N SER A 30 -21.71 -0.75 15.67
CA SER A 30 -21.85 -1.99 14.89
C SER A 30 -20.51 -2.51 14.33
N TYR A 31 -19.42 -1.74 14.42
CA TYR A 31 -18.12 -2.11 13.86
C TYR A 31 -17.10 -2.41 14.95
N ASN A 32 -16.30 -3.44 14.70
CA ASN A 32 -15.30 -4.04 15.58
C ASN A 32 -14.50 -2.96 16.35
N THR A 33 -14.33 -3.10 17.68
CA THR A 33 -13.64 -2.14 18.57
C THR A 33 -12.24 -1.73 18.08
N ILE A 34 -11.62 -2.55 17.24
CA ILE A 34 -10.34 -2.27 16.55
C ILE A 34 -10.47 -1.09 15.57
N THR A 35 -11.55 -1.03 14.76
CA THR A 35 -11.82 0.10 13.84
C THR A 35 -12.05 1.41 14.60
N CYS A 36 -12.70 1.34 15.77
CA CYS A 36 -12.96 2.52 16.60
C CYS A 36 -11.67 3.08 17.24
N PHE A 37 -10.67 2.23 17.51
CA PHE A 37 -9.37 2.66 18.08
C PHE A 37 -8.43 3.25 17.02
N LEU A 38 -8.52 2.76 15.77
CA LEU A 38 -7.78 3.32 14.65
C LEU A 38 -8.28 4.75 14.29
N LEU A 39 -9.60 5.00 14.38
CA LEU A 39 -10.24 6.28 13.98
C LEU A 39 -9.81 7.48 14.84
N LEU A 40 -9.28 7.22 16.04
CA LEU A 40 -8.84 8.27 16.97
C LEU A 40 -7.43 8.79 16.70
N ILE A 41 -6.63 8.15 15.83
CA ILE A 41 -5.21 8.52 15.68
C ILE A 41 -4.99 9.64 14.66
N VAL A 42 -5.94 9.87 13.75
CA VAL A 42 -5.74 10.77 12.61
C VAL A 42 -6.45 12.12 12.79
N ASN A 43 -7.46 12.18 13.65
CA ASN A 43 -8.28 13.38 13.83
C ASN A 43 -7.62 14.38 14.77
N ALA A 44 -7.00 15.42 14.19
CA ALA A 44 -6.38 16.51 14.92
C ALA A 44 -7.38 17.62 15.25
N HIS A 45 -7.39 18.10 16.50
CA HIS A 45 -8.27 19.20 16.91
C HIS A 45 -7.87 20.54 16.28
N ASP A 46 -6.59 20.70 15.93
CA ASP A 46 -6.00 21.87 15.28
C ASP A 46 -5.81 21.69 13.76
N ALA A 47 -6.55 20.77 13.16
CA ALA A 47 -6.57 20.53 11.72
C ALA A 47 -6.97 21.80 10.94
N ASP A 48 -6.31 22.01 9.80
CA ASP A 48 -6.52 23.13 8.88
C ASP A 48 -7.11 22.68 7.53
N ILE A 49 -7.44 21.39 7.41
CA ILE A 49 -8.17 20.79 6.29
C ILE A 49 -9.04 19.62 6.74
N ILE A 50 -10.21 19.48 6.09
CA ILE A 50 -11.10 18.34 6.23
C ILE A 50 -11.04 17.54 4.93
N ILE A 51 -10.72 16.25 5.04
CA ILE A 51 -10.77 15.31 3.91
C ILE A 51 -11.93 14.35 4.13
N ARG A 52 -12.79 14.20 3.13
CA ARG A 52 -13.92 13.27 3.14
C ARG A 52 -13.61 12.04 2.29
N SER A 53 -13.78 10.85 2.86
CA SER A 53 -13.71 9.59 2.14
C SER A 53 -14.94 9.35 1.24
N SER A 54 -14.87 8.36 0.36
CA SER A 54 -15.99 7.99 -0.51
C SER A 54 -17.20 7.42 0.25
N ASP A 55 -16.99 6.89 1.46
CA ASP A 55 -18.01 6.43 2.39
C ASP A 55 -18.42 7.51 3.43
N ASN A 56 -18.15 8.78 3.13
CA ASN A 56 -18.59 9.97 3.89
C ASN A 56 -18.05 10.07 5.33
N VAL A 57 -16.84 9.58 5.57
CA VAL A 57 -16.12 9.79 6.82
C VAL A 57 -15.18 10.99 6.65
N ASP A 58 -15.26 11.92 7.61
CA ASP A 58 -14.43 13.12 7.63
C ASP A 58 -13.16 12.89 8.47
N PHE A 59 -12.02 13.24 7.88
CA PHE A 59 -10.70 13.23 8.48
C PHE A 59 -10.20 14.65 8.66
N TYR A 60 -9.88 15.00 9.90
CA TYR A 60 -9.33 16.31 10.27
C TYR A 60 -7.81 16.24 10.30
N VAL A 61 -7.15 16.72 9.24
CA VAL A 61 -5.68 16.57 9.05
C VAL A 61 -4.97 17.91 8.86
N HIS A 62 -3.64 17.88 8.87
CA HIS A 62 -2.81 19.07 8.67
C HIS A 62 -2.25 19.15 7.24
N LYS A 63 -2.48 20.26 6.54
CA LYS A 63 -1.93 20.58 5.22
C LYS A 63 -0.41 20.44 5.20
N LYS A 64 0.28 21.00 6.20
CA LYS A 64 1.75 20.92 6.31
C LYS A 64 2.30 19.48 6.32
N ASN A 65 1.56 18.53 6.90
CA ASN A 65 2.00 17.15 6.96
C ASN A 65 1.77 16.47 5.60
N LEU A 66 0.64 16.76 4.94
CA LEU A 66 0.38 16.30 3.58
C LEU A 66 1.43 16.85 2.61
N GLU A 67 1.68 18.15 2.62
CA GLU A 67 2.68 18.82 1.78
C GLU A 67 4.09 18.24 1.96
N PHE A 68 4.44 17.83 3.18
CA PHE A 68 5.75 17.26 3.47
C PHE A 68 5.86 15.77 3.11
N SER A 69 4.79 15.00 3.30
CA SER A 69 4.83 13.53 3.22
C SER A 69 4.25 12.95 1.93
N THR A 70 3.70 13.78 1.05
CA THR A 70 3.01 13.36 -0.18
C THR A 70 3.44 14.22 -1.37
N GLY A 71 3.42 13.65 -2.57
CA GLY A 71 3.70 14.38 -3.82
C GLY A 71 2.46 14.59 -4.71
N GLY A 72 1.42 13.76 -4.58
CA GLY A 72 0.26 13.73 -5.48
C GLY A 72 -0.94 14.56 -5.03
N PHE A 73 -0.90 15.21 -3.86
CA PHE A 73 -2.01 16.05 -3.41
C PHE A 73 -2.04 17.39 -4.17
N PRO A 74 -3.18 17.77 -4.80
CA PRO A 74 -3.24 18.96 -5.63
C PRO A 74 -3.09 20.25 -4.79
N PRO A 75 -2.16 21.17 -5.15
CA PRO A 75 -1.95 22.41 -4.41
C PRO A 75 -3.18 23.34 -4.45
N ALA A 76 -4.01 23.26 -5.49
CA ALA A 76 -5.21 24.10 -5.65
C ALA A 76 -6.30 23.84 -4.60
N ASN A 77 -6.40 22.62 -4.06
CA ASN A 77 -7.41 22.27 -3.04
C ASN A 77 -6.91 22.52 -1.60
N LEU A 78 -5.60 22.65 -1.41
CA LEU A 78 -5.01 22.95 -0.10
C LEU A 78 -4.85 24.47 0.13
N THR A 79 -4.90 25.29 -0.92
CA THR A 79 -4.61 26.73 -0.84
C THR A 79 -5.84 27.63 -0.67
N SER A 80 -7.06 27.08 -0.79
CA SER A 80 -8.26 27.82 -0.41
C SER A 80 -8.22 28.17 1.08
N SER A 81 -8.18 29.47 1.35
CA SER A 81 -8.16 30.12 2.66
C SER A 81 -9.48 29.99 3.43
N ASN A 82 -10.42 29.20 2.93
CA ASN A 82 -11.68 28.90 3.60
C ASN A 82 -11.49 27.66 4.48
N SER A 83 -11.45 27.85 5.80
CA SER A 83 -11.33 26.80 6.82
C SER A 83 -12.44 25.73 6.82
N ASN A 84 -13.39 25.81 5.89
CA ASN A 84 -14.55 24.93 5.78
C ASN A 84 -14.59 24.13 4.46
N GLU A 85 -13.55 24.21 3.62
CA GLU A 85 -13.52 23.40 2.41
C GLU A 85 -13.25 21.94 2.75
N VAL A 86 -14.19 21.08 2.37
CA VAL A 86 -14.10 19.63 2.51
C VAL A 86 -13.59 19.05 1.19
N VAL A 87 -12.41 18.45 1.22
CA VAL A 87 -11.82 17.79 0.05
C VAL A 87 -12.29 16.34 -0.01
N ALA A 88 -13.12 16.01 -0.99
CA ALA A 88 -13.59 14.64 -1.20
C ALA A 88 -12.55 13.81 -1.96
N LEU A 89 -12.22 12.62 -1.46
CA LEU A 89 -11.37 11.63 -2.10
C LEU A 89 -12.18 10.37 -2.45
N SER A 90 -11.69 9.59 -3.42
CA SER A 90 -12.39 8.39 -3.90
C SER A 90 -12.18 7.15 -3.02
N GLU A 91 -11.21 7.18 -2.11
CA GLU A 91 -10.83 6.05 -1.30
C GLU A 91 -11.72 5.93 -0.05
N SER A 92 -11.88 4.70 0.43
CA SER A 92 -12.66 4.41 1.63
C SER A 92 -12.00 4.99 2.89
N ALA A 93 -12.79 5.16 3.94
CA ALA A 93 -12.27 5.57 5.25
C ALA A 93 -11.17 4.64 5.75
N ALA A 94 -11.33 3.32 5.59
CA ALA A 94 -10.34 2.34 6.03
C ALA A 94 -8.98 2.50 5.31
N THR A 95 -9.00 2.80 4.01
CA THR A 95 -7.78 3.04 3.23
C THR A 95 -7.12 4.36 3.64
N LEU A 96 -7.89 5.45 3.68
CA LEU A 96 -7.40 6.79 4.03
C LEU A 96 -6.86 6.84 5.46
N GLU A 97 -7.51 6.12 6.37
CA GLU A 97 -7.08 6.03 7.76
C GLU A 97 -5.66 5.49 7.87
N ILE A 98 -5.35 4.36 7.23
CA ILE A 98 -4.01 3.78 7.23
C ILE A 98 -3.03 4.74 6.54
N MET A 99 -3.41 5.29 5.39
CA MET A 99 -2.58 6.21 4.62
C MET A 99 -2.17 7.44 5.44
N PHE A 100 -3.13 8.09 6.09
CA PHE A 100 -2.83 9.25 6.93
C PHE A 100 -2.00 8.90 8.17
N GLN A 101 -1.91 7.63 8.57
CA GLN A 101 -0.94 7.25 9.59
C GLN A 101 0.51 7.37 9.12
N PHE A 102 0.75 7.19 7.82
CA PHE A 102 2.08 7.37 7.21
C PHE A 102 2.41 8.85 6.94
N VAL A 103 1.40 9.72 6.87
CA VAL A 103 1.56 11.17 6.72
C VAL A 103 2.03 11.84 8.01
N TYR A 104 1.74 11.25 9.18
CA TYR A 104 2.14 11.82 10.46
C TYR A 104 3.45 11.21 10.95
N PRO A 105 4.33 11.99 11.61
CA PRO A 105 5.60 11.52 12.16
C PRO A 105 5.37 10.68 13.42
N LYS A 106 4.86 9.47 13.22
CA LYS A 106 4.59 8.47 14.26
C LYS A 106 5.06 7.10 13.80
N ARG A 107 4.98 6.13 14.68
CA ARG A 107 5.26 4.74 14.31
C ARG A 107 4.23 4.26 13.29
N TYR A 108 4.70 3.79 12.15
CA TYR A 108 3.82 3.29 11.09
C TYR A 108 3.07 2.03 11.54
N PRO A 109 1.79 1.90 11.16
CA PRO A 109 1.02 0.70 11.43
C PRO A 109 1.59 -0.48 10.65
N ALA A 110 1.43 -1.68 11.21
CA ALA A 110 1.91 -2.88 10.56
C ALA A 110 0.89 -3.34 9.49
N LEU A 111 1.34 -3.49 8.25
CA LEU A 111 0.48 -3.84 7.12
C LEU A 111 0.29 -5.36 6.93
N HIS A 112 1.08 -6.20 7.59
CA HIS A 112 1.06 -7.68 7.43
C HIS A 112 -0.28 -8.35 7.80
N LYS A 113 -1.20 -7.62 8.45
CA LYS A 113 -2.53 -8.13 8.81
C LYS A 113 -3.59 -7.84 7.76
N LEU A 114 -3.27 -7.02 6.75
CA LEU A 114 -4.18 -6.74 5.66
C LEU A 114 -4.28 -7.98 4.76
N ASN A 115 -5.50 -8.26 4.31
CA ASN A 115 -5.70 -9.21 3.22
C ASN A 115 -5.24 -8.58 1.90
N PHE A 116 -5.17 -9.40 0.85
CA PHE A 116 -4.71 -8.96 -0.46
C PHE A 116 -5.52 -7.78 -1.01
N GLU A 117 -6.85 -7.84 -0.95
CA GLU A 117 -7.74 -6.79 -1.47
C GLU A 117 -7.49 -5.44 -0.79
N ALA A 118 -7.42 -5.41 0.55
CA ALA A 118 -7.17 -4.19 1.30
C ALA A 118 -5.75 -3.64 1.05
N LEU A 119 -4.75 -4.52 0.91
CA LEU A 119 -3.39 -4.12 0.57
C LEU A 119 -3.30 -3.52 -0.84
N MET A 120 -3.99 -4.09 -1.82
CA MET A 120 -4.04 -3.56 -3.19
C MET A 120 -4.70 -2.18 -3.24
N LEU A 121 -5.84 -2.00 -2.58
CA LEU A 121 -6.50 -0.69 -2.49
C LEU A 121 -5.61 0.35 -1.81
N LEU A 122 -4.86 -0.06 -0.78
CA LEU A 122 -3.91 0.80 -0.10
C LEU A 122 -2.70 1.14 -0.97
N ALA A 123 -2.19 0.19 -1.75
CA ALA A 123 -1.07 0.41 -2.67
C ALA A 123 -1.46 1.37 -3.80
N GLU A 124 -2.64 1.22 -4.40
CA GLU A 124 -3.14 2.16 -5.42
C GLU A 124 -3.33 3.57 -4.86
N ALA A 125 -3.83 3.70 -3.63
CA ALA A 125 -3.92 4.99 -2.95
C ALA A 125 -2.54 5.60 -2.65
N ALA A 126 -1.58 4.77 -2.23
CA ALA A 126 -0.21 5.20 -1.94
C ALA A 126 0.48 5.76 -3.18
N GLU A 127 0.33 5.10 -4.33
CA GLU A 127 0.83 5.56 -5.62
C GLU A 127 0.13 6.85 -6.06
N LYS A 128 -1.21 6.86 -6.06
CA LYS A 128 -2.01 8.00 -6.50
C LYS A 128 -1.67 9.30 -5.75
N TYR A 129 -1.44 9.21 -4.45
CA TYR A 129 -1.11 10.37 -3.62
C TYR A 129 0.40 10.51 -3.37
N GLU A 130 1.21 9.63 -3.95
CA GLU A 130 2.67 9.59 -3.83
C GLU A 130 3.14 9.63 -2.36
N VAL A 131 2.58 8.74 -1.52
CA VAL A 131 2.98 8.58 -0.12
C VAL A 131 4.18 7.62 -0.06
N PHE A 132 5.38 8.10 -0.33
CA PHE A 132 6.58 7.27 -0.56
C PHE A 132 6.88 6.25 0.54
N ALA A 133 6.68 6.61 1.82
CA ALA A 133 6.90 5.67 2.93
C ALA A 133 5.89 4.50 2.91
N LEU A 134 4.67 4.77 2.46
CA LEU A 134 3.62 3.77 2.32
C LEU A 134 3.85 2.92 1.07
N ILE A 135 4.27 3.52 -0.05
CA ILE A 135 4.66 2.83 -1.30
C ILE A 135 5.66 1.71 -0.99
N ASN A 136 6.77 2.05 -0.33
CA ASN A 136 7.80 1.07 0.04
C ASN A 136 7.26 -0.03 0.97
N SER A 137 6.36 0.33 1.90
CA SER A 137 5.78 -0.62 2.84
C SER A 137 4.80 -1.58 2.16
N CYS A 138 4.01 -1.09 1.21
CA CYS A 138 3.10 -1.88 0.38
C CYS A 138 3.89 -2.81 -0.55
N GLU A 139 4.93 -2.31 -1.22
CA GLU A 139 5.83 -3.11 -2.06
C GLU A 139 6.37 -4.33 -1.29
N PHE A 140 6.88 -4.10 -0.08
CA PHE A 140 7.37 -5.18 0.77
C PHE A 140 6.28 -6.20 1.12
N CYS A 141 5.07 -5.74 1.43
CA CYS A 141 3.98 -6.64 1.81
C CYS A 141 3.40 -7.42 0.62
N LEU A 142 3.39 -6.84 -0.58
CA LEU A 142 2.89 -7.46 -1.81
C LEU A 142 3.68 -8.73 -2.17
N ARG A 143 4.97 -8.79 -1.81
CA ARG A 143 5.81 -9.99 -2.01
C ARG A 143 5.26 -11.25 -1.35
N ASN A 144 4.48 -11.11 -0.28
CA ASN A 144 3.86 -12.27 0.38
C ASN A 144 2.71 -12.88 -0.44
N PHE A 145 2.22 -12.18 -1.46
CA PHE A 145 1.07 -12.57 -2.27
C PHE A 145 1.44 -12.95 -3.72
N LEU A 146 2.73 -12.92 -4.10
CA LEU A 146 3.16 -13.19 -5.48
C LEU A 146 2.67 -14.54 -6.00
N ASN A 147 2.74 -15.59 -5.18
CA ASN A 147 2.30 -16.94 -5.59
C ASN A 147 0.76 -17.09 -5.63
N GLN A 148 0.02 -16.23 -4.92
CA GLN A 148 -1.44 -16.33 -4.80
C GLN A 148 -2.16 -15.49 -5.86
N HIS A 149 -1.61 -14.32 -6.17
CA HIS A 149 -2.21 -13.34 -7.08
C HIS A 149 -1.20 -12.78 -8.12
N PRO A 150 -0.45 -13.65 -8.83
CA PRO A 150 0.70 -13.20 -9.64
C PRO A 150 0.30 -12.26 -10.78
N LEU A 151 -0.81 -12.51 -11.47
CA LEU A 151 -1.24 -11.69 -12.62
C LEU A 151 -1.71 -10.29 -12.20
N THR A 152 -2.48 -10.21 -11.11
CA THR A 152 -2.95 -8.92 -10.58
C THR A 152 -1.79 -8.07 -10.08
N ILE A 153 -0.80 -8.70 -9.42
CA ILE A 153 0.38 -7.99 -8.95
C ILE A 153 1.29 -7.60 -10.14
N LEU A 154 1.39 -8.43 -11.18
CA LEU A 154 2.15 -8.10 -12.38
C LEU A 154 1.59 -6.85 -13.08
N ASP A 155 0.27 -6.78 -13.26
CA ASP A 155 -0.41 -5.61 -13.83
C ASP A 155 -0.10 -4.35 -13.00
N PHE A 156 -0.31 -4.41 -11.69
CA PHE A 156 -0.02 -3.31 -10.78
C PHE A 156 1.45 -2.89 -10.84
N ALA A 157 2.37 -3.85 -10.70
CA ALA A 157 3.80 -3.62 -10.66
C ALA A 157 4.30 -2.95 -11.93
N ALA A 158 3.80 -3.36 -13.10
CA ALA A 158 4.26 -2.77 -14.35
C ALA A 158 3.56 -1.44 -14.69
N ARG A 159 2.36 -1.16 -14.16
CA ARG A 159 1.76 0.18 -14.24
C ARG A 159 2.55 1.23 -13.45
N HIS A 160 3.15 0.83 -12.34
CA HIS A 160 3.85 1.72 -11.40
C HIS A 160 5.39 1.57 -11.41
N ASP A 161 5.96 0.85 -12.38
CA ASP A 161 7.42 0.60 -12.57
C ASP A 161 8.15 -0.13 -11.41
N TYR A 162 7.49 -1.11 -10.79
CA TYR A 162 8.04 -1.96 -9.73
C TYR A 162 8.89 -3.10 -10.32
N ARG A 163 10.04 -2.75 -10.91
CA ARG A 163 10.87 -3.70 -11.69
C ARG A 163 11.28 -4.95 -10.92
N SER A 164 11.64 -4.81 -9.65
CA SER A 164 12.04 -5.94 -8.79
C SER A 164 10.92 -6.97 -8.66
N ILE A 165 9.67 -6.51 -8.43
CA ILE A 165 8.51 -7.39 -8.37
C ILE A 165 8.22 -8.03 -9.73
N VAL A 166 8.36 -7.28 -10.83
CA VAL A 166 8.20 -7.83 -12.19
C VAL A 166 9.19 -8.95 -12.45
N GLU A 167 10.46 -8.79 -12.07
CA GLU A 167 11.51 -9.82 -12.19
C GLU A 167 11.21 -11.06 -11.33
N GLU A 168 10.75 -10.87 -10.10
CA GLU A 168 10.33 -11.97 -9.23
C GLU A 168 9.14 -12.75 -9.82
N LEU A 169 8.15 -12.03 -10.36
CA LEU A 169 6.99 -12.62 -11.01
C LEU A 169 7.35 -13.32 -12.33
N ALA A 170 8.36 -12.82 -13.06
CA ALA A 170 8.91 -13.45 -14.25
C ALA A 170 9.28 -14.91 -14.02
N MET A 171 9.92 -15.19 -12.89
CA MET A 171 10.29 -16.54 -12.49
C MET A 171 9.08 -17.40 -12.09
N ILE A 172 8.06 -16.81 -11.46
CA ILE A 172 6.85 -17.52 -11.01
C ILE A 172 5.95 -17.90 -12.19
N LEU A 173 5.81 -17.00 -13.17
CA LEU A 173 4.89 -17.15 -14.28
C LEU A 173 5.55 -17.73 -15.55
N VAL A 174 6.81 -18.18 -15.48
CA VAL A 174 7.56 -18.67 -16.66
C VAL A 174 6.85 -19.80 -17.42
N ASP A 175 6.14 -20.68 -16.69
CA ASP A 175 5.41 -21.81 -17.25
C ASP A 175 3.92 -21.49 -17.53
N THR A 176 3.49 -20.24 -17.34
CA THR A 176 2.09 -19.84 -17.55
C THR A 176 1.79 -19.78 -19.06
N PRO A 177 0.74 -20.47 -19.55
CA PRO A 177 0.35 -20.41 -20.94
C PRO A 177 0.09 -18.97 -21.39
N MET A 178 0.54 -18.61 -22.59
CA MET A 178 0.32 -17.26 -23.14
C MET A 178 -1.16 -16.88 -23.27
N THR A 179 -2.06 -17.87 -23.36
CA THR A 179 -3.51 -17.65 -23.37
C THR A 179 -4.01 -17.00 -22.09
N ASP A 180 -3.34 -17.23 -20.97
CA ASP A 180 -3.74 -16.71 -19.65
C ASP A 180 -3.13 -15.32 -19.40
N LEU A 181 -2.24 -14.88 -20.30
CA LEU A 181 -1.56 -13.59 -20.28
C LEU A 181 -2.15 -12.59 -21.28
N THR A 182 -3.19 -12.96 -22.03
CA THR A 182 -3.79 -12.10 -23.06
C THR A 182 -4.45 -10.85 -22.51
N ASP A 183 -4.87 -10.91 -21.24
CA ASP A 183 -5.52 -9.79 -20.54
C ASP A 183 -4.52 -8.76 -20.01
N LEU A 184 -3.21 -9.04 -20.09
CA LEU A 184 -2.19 -8.08 -19.69
C LEU A 184 -2.16 -6.89 -20.67
N PRO A 185 -2.03 -5.65 -20.15
CA PRO A 185 -1.75 -4.50 -20.97
C PRO A 185 -0.58 -4.73 -21.93
N SER A 186 -0.73 -4.27 -23.18
CA SER A 186 0.30 -4.46 -24.22
C SER A 186 1.67 -3.88 -23.87
N THR A 187 1.70 -2.90 -22.96
CA THR A 187 2.91 -2.29 -22.38
C THR A 187 3.73 -3.28 -21.55
N ILE A 188 3.07 -4.27 -20.94
CA ILE A 188 3.67 -5.30 -20.08
C ILE A 188 3.93 -6.57 -20.90
N PHE A 189 2.95 -6.94 -21.71
CA PHE A 189 3.00 -8.15 -22.54
C PHE A 189 4.23 -8.17 -23.45
N LYS A 190 4.57 -7.04 -24.10
CA LYS A 190 5.74 -6.98 -25.01
C LYS A 190 7.08 -7.21 -24.29
N PRO A 191 7.43 -6.47 -23.22
CA PRO A 191 8.61 -6.76 -22.41
C PRO A 191 8.62 -8.19 -21.86
N TRP A 192 7.46 -8.71 -21.44
CA TRP A 192 7.32 -10.07 -20.92
C TRP A 192 7.65 -11.14 -21.96
N VAL A 193 7.05 -11.06 -23.15
CA VAL A 193 7.33 -11.97 -24.27
C VAL A 193 8.80 -11.92 -24.64
N ARG A 194 9.38 -10.71 -24.67
CA ARG A 194 10.80 -10.53 -24.97
C ARG A 194 11.68 -11.23 -23.93
N TRP A 195 11.43 -10.99 -22.64
CA TRP A 195 12.17 -11.59 -21.54
C TRP A 195 12.05 -13.11 -21.53
N THR A 196 10.83 -13.65 -21.69
CA THR A 196 10.59 -15.10 -21.73
C THR A 196 11.26 -15.74 -22.94
N THR A 197 11.22 -15.12 -24.13
CA THR A 197 11.87 -15.65 -25.33
C THR A 197 13.39 -15.65 -25.18
N GLU A 198 13.98 -14.57 -24.68
CA GLU A 198 15.43 -14.45 -24.46
C GLU A 198 15.91 -15.42 -23.35
N SER A 199 15.15 -15.53 -22.27
CA SER A 199 15.45 -16.45 -21.16
C SER A 199 15.25 -17.91 -21.55
N TYR A 200 14.17 -18.27 -22.26
CA TYR A 200 13.93 -19.63 -22.73
C TYR A 200 15.00 -20.08 -23.71
N VAL A 201 15.49 -19.20 -24.60
CA VAL A 201 16.64 -19.51 -25.48
C VAL A 201 17.93 -19.75 -24.68
N SER A 202 18.13 -19.03 -23.58
CA SER A 202 19.28 -19.21 -22.68
C SER A 202 19.21 -20.51 -21.87
N PHE A 203 18.03 -20.86 -21.33
CA PHE A 203 17.82 -22.05 -20.49
C PHE A 203 17.57 -23.35 -21.27
N SER A 204 17.00 -23.29 -22.48
CA SER A 204 16.73 -24.47 -23.32
C SER A 204 17.97 -24.99 -24.04
N ASN A 205 18.96 -24.14 -24.34
CA ASN A 205 20.20 -24.56 -25.02
C ASN A 205 21.00 -25.61 -24.22
N PRO A 206 21.24 -25.45 -22.91
CA PRO A 206 21.93 -26.47 -22.11
C PRO A 206 21.15 -27.78 -21.98
N ILE A 207 19.83 -27.72 -21.78
CA ILE A 207 18.99 -28.91 -21.59
C ILE A 207 18.86 -29.70 -22.90
N LYS A 208 18.66 -29.01 -24.02
CA LYS A 208 18.62 -29.62 -25.36
C LYS A 208 19.96 -30.28 -25.70
N PHE A 209 21.08 -29.62 -25.41
CA PHE A 209 22.41 -30.20 -25.60
C PHE A 209 22.64 -31.45 -24.74
N TYR A 210 22.13 -31.47 -23.50
CA TYR A 210 22.23 -32.64 -22.62
C TYR A 210 21.36 -33.82 -23.10
N LEU A 211 20.14 -33.56 -23.57
CA LEU A 211 19.22 -34.58 -24.07
C LEU A 211 19.64 -35.15 -25.44
N GLU A 212 20.22 -34.33 -26.32
CA GLU A 212 20.81 -34.78 -27.58
C GLU A 212 22.05 -35.67 -27.34
N ARG A 213 22.83 -35.41 -26.28
CA ARG A 213 23.96 -36.26 -25.90
C ARG A 213 23.54 -37.62 -25.33
N LEU A 214 22.43 -37.67 -24.57
CA LEU A 214 21.89 -38.92 -24.02
C LEU A 214 21.20 -39.80 -25.08
N SER A 215 20.68 -39.20 -26.16
CA SER A 215 20.07 -39.96 -27.26
C SER A 215 21.08 -40.50 -28.27
N GLY A 216 22.29 -39.93 -28.35
CA GLY A 216 23.38 -40.40 -29.21
C GLY A 216 24.22 -41.56 -28.65
N GLU A 217 24.04 -41.95 -27.37
CA GLU A 217 24.82 -43.02 -26.72
C GLU A 217 24.16 -44.41 -26.79
N THR A 218 23.05 -44.58 -27.51
CA THR A 218 22.32 -45.88 -27.58
C THR A 218 22.56 -46.73 -28.84
N ASP A 219 23.41 -46.28 -29.78
CA ASP A 219 23.73 -47.01 -31.02
C ASP A 219 25.24 -47.33 -31.15
N GLY A 220 25.88 -47.84 -30.09
CA GLY A 220 27.29 -48.23 -30.07
C GLY A 220 27.54 -49.60 -29.45
#